data_AF-A0A6I0KLD9-F1
#
_entry.id   AF-A0A6I0KLD9-F1
#
_cell.length_a   1.000
_cell.length_b   1.000
_cell.length_c   1.000
_cell.angle_alpha   90.00
_cell.angle_beta   90.00
_cell.angle_gamma   90.00
#
_symmetry.space_group_name_H-M   'P 1'
#
loop_
_entity.id
_entity.type
_entity.pdbx_description
1 polymer ?
#
loop_
_entity_poly.entity_id
_entity_poly.type
_entity_poly.pdbx_seq_one_letter_code
_entity_poly.pdbx_strand_id
1 'polypeptide(L)'
;PVATATFEGVTTVSDFTRTPLQAFTYKKNWDLSFTSFYWTAPRNAESVTLLLSEDKGRTWKPVRTGILPDDDFAAAGRLNPNQLYAFKLLVKGGDNQGESNIAWFYSGLQDIKTTGVKGDGIADDTEAINKAIIEMNKLGGGILRFTAGTYNVRTVHLLSNVWLHLDADATIQGLPGGDAPETTWFSDRAYRSGLSPTDPRPYADPENYLTKQDVGHTFFRNAMFFGERIDNVKIVGMGRITGNGNLVTSDKVMNNAPEKRCDKMFSLKLCTNIEIGGWAMGKDMWYDPQKDEPYYIDTDGQKNYDVSNMLHIDQGGHFVLLATGTDGIHVHDTYFAKHNT
;
A
#
# COMPACT_ATOMS: atom_id res chain seq x y z
N PRO A 1 21.79 8.18 -28.28
CA PRO A 1 20.41 7.91 -28.74
C PRO A 1 19.58 9.20 -28.71
N VAL A 2 19.01 9.61 -29.84
CA VAL A 2 18.02 10.70 -29.89
C VAL A 2 16.66 10.06 -29.61
N ALA A 3 16.03 10.43 -28.50
CA ALA A 3 14.66 10.06 -28.22
C ALA A 3 13.75 11.21 -28.70
N THR A 4 12.83 10.89 -29.60
CA THR A 4 11.80 11.84 -30.06
C THR A 4 10.53 11.58 -29.28
N ALA A 5 10.00 12.62 -28.62
CA ALA A 5 8.68 12.58 -27.98
C ALA A 5 7.72 13.49 -28.77
N THR A 6 6.53 12.99 -29.06
CA THR A 6 5.44 13.76 -29.68
C THR A 6 4.45 14.15 -28.58
N PHE A 7 4.14 15.44 -28.48
CA PHE A 7 3.13 15.95 -27.56
C PHE A 7 1.93 16.43 -28.35
N GLU A 8 0.74 15.98 -27.97
CA GLU A 8 -0.54 16.48 -28.47
C GLU A 8 -1.14 17.38 -27.39
N GLY A 9 -1.29 18.67 -27.69
CA GLY A 9 -1.98 19.60 -26.81
C GLY A 9 -3.49 19.44 -26.94
N VAL A 10 -4.20 19.44 -25.81
CA VAL A 10 -5.67 19.51 -25.79
C VAL A 10 -6.09 20.90 -25.34
N THR A 11 -7.22 21.36 -25.87
CA THR A 11 -7.84 22.63 -25.46
C THR A 11 -8.90 22.43 -24.39
N THR A 12 -9.19 21.21 -23.95
CA THR A 12 -10.16 20.91 -22.90
C THR A 12 -9.49 20.80 -21.53
N VAL A 13 -10.29 20.77 -20.46
CA VAL A 13 -9.79 20.52 -19.09
C VAL A 13 -9.03 19.18 -19.08
N SER A 14 -7.75 19.22 -18.74
CA SER A 14 -6.86 18.04 -18.74
C SER A 14 -6.31 17.69 -17.36
N ASP A 15 -6.58 18.53 -16.37
CA ASP A 15 -6.16 18.39 -14.97
C ASP A 15 -7.31 17.95 -14.05
N PHE A 16 -8.44 17.47 -14.61
CA PHE A 16 -9.56 16.97 -13.81
C PHE A 16 -9.12 15.75 -13.01
N THR A 17 -8.98 15.92 -11.69
CA THR A 17 -8.30 14.97 -10.82
C THR A 17 -9.17 14.62 -9.64
N ARG A 18 -9.23 13.32 -9.32
CA ARG A 18 -9.89 12.84 -8.10
C ARG A 18 -9.00 13.10 -6.88
N THR A 19 -9.60 13.58 -5.81
CA THR A 19 -8.93 13.62 -4.50
C THR A 19 -8.85 12.20 -3.94
N PRO A 20 -7.64 11.65 -3.71
CA PRO A 20 -7.53 10.38 -3.02
C PRO A 20 -8.05 10.52 -1.59
N LEU A 21 -8.59 9.43 -1.08
CA LEU A 21 -8.99 9.36 0.31
C LEU A 21 -7.73 9.36 1.18
N GLN A 22 -7.50 10.47 1.85
CA GLN A 22 -6.35 10.67 2.73
C GLN A 22 -6.82 10.74 4.17
N ALA A 23 -6.28 9.87 5.01
CA ALA A 23 -6.43 9.99 6.44
C ALA A 23 -5.24 9.41 7.16
N PHE A 24 -4.95 9.95 8.33
CA PHE A 24 -3.85 9.46 9.16
C PHE A 24 -4.09 8.03 9.65
N THR A 25 -5.32 7.74 10.13
CA THR A 25 -5.72 6.43 10.65
C THR A 25 -6.98 5.94 9.93
N TYR A 26 -7.02 4.65 9.60
CA TYR A 26 -8.19 4.00 9.01
C TYR A 26 -9.38 4.04 9.98
N LYS A 27 -10.60 4.25 9.48
CA LYS A 27 -11.82 4.07 10.28
C LYS A 27 -12.73 3.03 9.65
N LYS A 28 -13.15 2.06 10.47
CA LYS A 28 -14.01 0.94 10.08
C LYS A 28 -15.30 1.37 9.35
N ASN A 29 -15.91 2.47 9.77
CA ASN A 29 -17.22 2.91 9.29
C ASN A 29 -17.13 4.09 8.32
N TRP A 30 -16.09 4.11 7.48
CA TRP A 30 -16.00 5.13 6.46
C TRP A 30 -17.15 5.05 5.47
N ASP A 31 -17.73 6.21 5.20
CA ASP A 31 -18.60 6.38 4.06
C ASP A 31 -17.74 6.37 2.80
N LEU A 32 -17.74 5.23 2.10
CA LEU A 32 -17.02 5.04 0.84
C LEU A 32 -17.93 5.24 -0.38
N SER A 33 -19.12 5.82 -0.17
CA SER A 33 -20.11 6.12 -1.21
C SER A 33 -19.93 7.52 -1.82
N PHE A 34 -18.83 8.20 -1.52
CA PHE A 34 -18.53 9.52 -2.07
C PHE A 34 -17.07 9.67 -2.50
N THR A 35 -16.84 10.62 -3.41
CA THR A 35 -15.52 11.07 -3.83
C THR A 35 -15.59 12.54 -4.23
N SER A 36 -14.45 13.23 -4.17
CA SER A 36 -14.31 14.61 -4.63
C SER A 36 -13.30 14.76 -5.74
N PHE A 37 -13.40 15.88 -6.46
CA PHE A 37 -12.56 16.21 -7.61
C PHE A 37 -12.18 17.67 -7.59
N TYR A 38 -11.03 17.99 -8.18
CA TYR A 38 -10.57 19.35 -8.44
C TYR A 38 -10.12 19.49 -9.90
N TRP A 39 -10.17 20.72 -10.43
CA TRP A 39 -9.71 21.07 -11.77
C TRP A 39 -9.42 22.57 -11.88
N THR A 40 -8.71 23.00 -12.92
CA THR A 40 -8.59 24.44 -13.22
C THR A 40 -9.91 24.99 -13.79
N ALA A 41 -10.55 25.91 -13.08
CA ALA A 41 -11.83 26.49 -13.49
C ALA A 41 -11.76 27.15 -14.89
N PRO A 42 -12.70 26.83 -15.81
CA PRO A 42 -12.75 27.43 -17.14
C PRO A 42 -13.19 28.90 -17.06
N ARG A 43 -12.67 29.75 -17.96
CA ARG A 43 -13.06 31.17 -18.02
C ARG A 43 -14.23 31.35 -18.96
N ASN A 44 -15.18 32.19 -18.57
CA ASN A 44 -16.38 32.52 -19.36
C ASN A 44 -17.20 31.29 -19.78
N ALA A 45 -17.12 30.19 -19.04
CA ALA A 45 -17.97 29.03 -19.27
C ALA A 45 -19.42 29.40 -18.97
N GLU A 46 -20.34 28.90 -19.79
CA GLU A 46 -21.78 29.00 -19.54
C GLU A 46 -22.21 28.00 -18.47
N SER A 47 -21.59 26.81 -18.47
CA SER A 47 -21.85 25.77 -17.47
C SER A 47 -20.73 24.74 -17.42
N VAL A 48 -20.55 24.15 -16.24
CA VAL A 48 -19.72 22.96 -16.01
C VAL A 48 -20.62 21.88 -15.42
N THR A 49 -20.63 20.70 -16.02
CA THR A 49 -21.41 19.55 -15.53
C THR A 49 -20.49 18.38 -15.24
N LEU A 50 -20.56 17.84 -14.01
CA LEU A 50 -19.93 16.57 -13.68
C LEU A 50 -20.78 15.42 -14.21
N LEU A 51 -20.18 14.57 -15.04
CA LEU A 51 -20.77 13.36 -15.59
C LEU A 51 -20.17 12.13 -14.89
N LEU A 52 -21.00 11.12 -14.70
CA LEU A 52 -20.58 9.82 -14.20
C LEU A 52 -20.97 8.71 -15.20
N SER A 53 -20.17 7.65 -15.22
CA SER A 53 -20.42 6.42 -15.97
C SER A 53 -20.28 5.21 -15.04
N GLU A 54 -21.18 4.24 -15.21
CA GLU A 54 -21.24 2.99 -14.45
C GLU A 54 -20.81 1.78 -15.29
N ASP A 55 -20.53 1.98 -16.58
CA ASP A 55 -20.30 0.94 -17.58
C ASP A 55 -18.97 1.14 -18.30
N LYS A 56 -17.97 1.62 -17.56
CA LYS A 56 -16.60 1.86 -18.03
C LYS A 56 -16.51 2.89 -19.15
N GLY A 57 -17.31 3.96 -19.05
CA GLY A 57 -17.27 5.11 -19.96
C GLY A 57 -18.12 4.96 -21.21
N ARG A 58 -19.00 3.94 -21.31
CA ARG A 58 -19.85 3.74 -22.50
C ARG A 58 -21.06 4.65 -22.49
N THR A 59 -21.68 4.85 -21.33
CA THR A 59 -22.79 5.79 -21.11
C THR A 59 -22.47 6.76 -19.98
N TRP A 60 -22.99 7.98 -20.11
CA TRP A 60 -22.69 9.09 -19.20
C TRP A 60 -23.99 9.75 -18.76
N LYS A 61 -24.13 9.99 -17.44
CA LYS A 61 -25.26 10.69 -16.85
C LYS A 61 -24.79 11.81 -15.92
N PRO A 62 -25.51 12.94 -15.82
CA PRO A 62 -25.15 14.00 -14.87
C PRO A 62 -25.17 13.52 -13.42
N VAL A 63 -24.14 13.89 -12.66
CA VAL A 63 -24.14 13.79 -11.19
C VAL A 63 -25.11 14.85 -10.66
N ARG A 64 -25.91 14.49 -9.66
CA ARG A 64 -26.81 15.43 -8.96
C ARG A 64 -26.03 16.31 -7.97
N THR A 65 -25.18 17.19 -8.49
CA THR A 65 -24.43 18.19 -7.73
C THR A 65 -24.58 19.55 -8.41
N GLY A 66 -24.72 20.61 -7.62
CA GLY A 66 -24.65 21.98 -8.13
C GLY A 66 -23.19 22.32 -8.38
N ILE A 67 -22.87 22.82 -9.58
CA ILE A 67 -21.55 23.32 -9.95
C ILE A 67 -21.78 24.65 -10.67
N LEU A 68 -21.18 25.72 -10.15
CA LEU A 68 -21.14 27.02 -10.82
C LEU A 68 -20.06 27.00 -11.92
N PRO A 69 -20.20 27.83 -12.97
CA PRO A 69 -19.26 27.79 -14.09
C PRO A 69 -17.80 28.11 -13.72
N ASP A 70 -17.58 28.83 -12.62
CA ASP A 70 -16.29 29.23 -12.06
C ASP A 70 -15.81 28.35 -10.89
N ASP A 71 -16.56 27.31 -10.52
CA ASP A 71 -16.10 26.34 -9.52
C ASP A 71 -14.90 25.53 -10.04
N ASP A 72 -14.00 25.18 -9.12
CA ASP A 72 -12.82 24.35 -9.32
C ASP A 72 -12.90 23.02 -8.55
N PHE A 73 -14.07 22.73 -7.97
CA PHE A 73 -14.31 21.59 -7.10
C PHE A 73 -15.73 21.03 -7.24
N ALA A 74 -15.86 19.70 -7.13
CA ALA A 74 -17.14 19.05 -6.94
C ALA A 74 -17.00 17.72 -6.19
N ALA A 75 -18.10 17.27 -5.61
CA ALA A 75 -18.22 15.94 -5.02
C ALA A 75 -19.34 15.14 -5.68
N ALA A 76 -19.11 13.84 -5.84
CA ALA A 76 -20.13 12.87 -6.17
C ALA A 76 -20.38 11.99 -4.95
N GLY A 77 -21.63 11.91 -4.48
CA GLY A 77 -22.02 11.10 -3.33
C GLY A 77 -23.21 10.19 -3.64
N ARG A 78 -23.58 9.34 -2.67
CA ARG A 78 -24.65 8.31 -2.82
C ARG A 78 -24.35 7.32 -3.95
N LEU A 79 -23.07 7.03 -4.16
CA LEU A 79 -22.62 6.00 -5.10
C LEU A 79 -22.94 4.62 -4.52
N ASN A 80 -23.26 3.66 -5.38
CA ASN A 80 -23.47 2.29 -4.93
C ASN A 80 -22.15 1.73 -4.42
N PRO A 81 -22.10 1.04 -3.28
CA PRO A 81 -20.86 0.45 -2.79
C PRO A 81 -20.36 -0.66 -3.72
N ASN A 82 -19.04 -0.86 -3.71
CA ASN A 82 -18.32 -1.92 -4.43
C ASN A 82 -18.50 -1.86 -5.95
N GLN A 83 -18.49 -0.64 -6.49
CA GLN A 83 -18.72 -0.38 -7.90
C GLN A 83 -17.66 0.57 -8.47
N LEU A 84 -17.19 0.26 -9.68
CA LEU A 84 -16.29 1.10 -10.45
C LEU A 84 -17.08 2.17 -11.20
N TYR A 85 -16.62 3.42 -11.07
CA TYR A 85 -17.16 4.58 -11.75
C TYR A 85 -16.08 5.29 -12.57
N ALA A 86 -16.49 5.86 -13.70
CA ALA A 86 -15.72 6.83 -14.45
C ALA A 86 -16.39 8.22 -14.32
N PHE A 87 -15.60 9.27 -14.22
CA PHE A 87 -16.07 10.65 -14.11
C PHE A 87 -15.37 11.53 -15.13
N LYS A 88 -16.08 12.52 -15.65
CA LYS A 88 -15.52 13.59 -16.47
C LYS A 88 -16.36 14.84 -16.33
N LEU A 89 -15.79 15.99 -16.68
CA LEU A 89 -16.52 17.23 -16.83
C LEU A 89 -17.02 17.37 -18.28
N LEU A 90 -18.15 18.04 -18.43
CA LEU A 90 -18.61 18.62 -19.68
C LEU A 90 -18.71 20.13 -19.49
N VAL A 91 -17.83 20.87 -20.16
CA VAL A 91 -17.80 22.33 -20.16
C VAL A 91 -18.51 22.84 -21.41
N LYS A 92 -19.43 23.81 -21.24
CA LYS A 92 -20.11 24.49 -22.34
C LYS A 92 -19.77 25.97 -22.34
N GLY A 93 -19.43 26.51 -23.51
CA GLY A 93 -19.00 27.89 -23.69
C GLY A 93 -17.65 28.21 -23.06
N GLY A 94 -17.10 29.37 -23.39
CA GLY A 94 -15.83 29.85 -22.84
C GLY A 94 -14.60 29.04 -23.24
N ASP A 95 -13.54 29.20 -22.45
CA ASP A 95 -12.31 28.42 -22.58
C ASP A 95 -12.55 26.99 -22.09
N ASN A 96 -11.72 26.04 -22.53
CA ASN A 96 -11.80 24.64 -22.14
C ASN A 96 -13.12 23.93 -22.48
N GLN A 97 -13.89 24.47 -23.43
CA GLN A 97 -15.13 23.85 -23.93
C GLN A 97 -14.88 22.41 -24.42
N GLY A 98 -15.72 21.49 -23.93
CA GLY A 98 -15.67 20.08 -24.31
C GLY A 98 -15.65 19.15 -23.10
N GLU A 99 -15.22 17.92 -23.33
CA GLU A 99 -15.09 16.90 -22.29
C GLU A 99 -13.69 16.94 -21.68
N SER A 100 -13.60 16.79 -20.36
CA SER A 100 -12.30 16.66 -19.70
C SER A 100 -11.69 15.28 -19.91
N ASN A 101 -10.45 15.10 -19.44
CA ASN A 101 -9.93 13.77 -19.13
C ASN A 101 -10.84 13.01 -18.14
N ILE A 102 -10.69 11.68 -18.09
CA ILE A 102 -11.48 10.81 -17.21
C ILE A 102 -10.73 10.58 -15.89
N ALA A 103 -11.45 10.75 -14.78
CA ALA A 103 -11.02 10.29 -13.45
C ALA A 103 -11.81 9.02 -13.07
N TRP A 104 -11.15 8.08 -12.40
CA TRP A 104 -11.76 6.81 -11.99
C TRP A 104 -11.92 6.74 -10.48
N PHE A 105 -12.91 5.97 -10.03
CA PHE A 105 -13.13 5.70 -8.60
C PHE A 105 -13.79 4.34 -8.41
N TYR A 106 -13.19 3.49 -7.58
CA TYR A 106 -13.88 2.32 -7.04
C TYR A 106 -14.47 2.70 -5.68
N SER A 107 -15.80 2.77 -5.62
CA SER A 107 -16.53 3.02 -4.38
C SER A 107 -16.54 1.77 -3.50
N GLY A 108 -16.41 1.93 -2.19
CA GLY A 108 -16.38 0.81 -1.26
C GLY A 108 -15.04 0.06 -1.20
N LEU A 109 -15.14 -1.25 -0.90
CA LEU A 109 -14.01 -2.14 -0.67
C LEU A 109 -13.97 -3.18 -1.79
N GLN A 110 -12.95 -3.14 -2.65
CA GLN A 110 -12.83 -4.13 -3.71
C GLN A 110 -12.31 -5.44 -3.12
N ASP A 111 -13.15 -6.48 -3.08
CA ASP A 111 -12.66 -7.82 -2.75
C ASP A 111 -11.58 -8.23 -3.75
N ILE A 112 -10.39 -8.50 -3.25
CA ILE A 112 -9.23 -8.82 -4.07
C ILE A 112 -9.43 -10.11 -4.89
N LYS A 113 -10.29 -11.04 -4.45
CA LYS A 113 -10.60 -12.25 -5.23
C LYS A 113 -11.29 -11.95 -6.55
N THR A 114 -11.92 -10.78 -6.68
CA THR A 114 -12.52 -10.32 -7.95
C THR A 114 -11.48 -9.95 -9.02
N THR A 115 -10.21 -9.82 -8.65
CA THR A 115 -9.11 -9.48 -9.58
C THR A 115 -8.33 -10.72 -10.06
N GLY A 116 -8.78 -11.92 -9.69
CA GLY A 116 -8.14 -13.19 -10.04
C GLY A 116 -7.17 -13.74 -8.99
N VAL A 117 -7.04 -13.08 -7.84
CA VAL A 117 -6.36 -13.63 -6.65
C VAL A 117 -7.17 -14.77 -6.07
N LYS A 118 -6.54 -15.87 -5.67
CA LYS A 118 -7.24 -17.07 -5.21
C LYS A 118 -7.48 -17.05 -3.70
N GLY A 119 -6.44 -16.83 -2.91
CA GLY A 119 -6.52 -16.93 -1.45
C GLY A 119 -6.88 -18.33 -0.95
N ASP A 120 -6.46 -19.37 -1.67
CA ASP A 120 -6.79 -20.78 -1.39
C ASP A 120 -5.73 -21.50 -0.53
N GLY A 121 -4.66 -20.81 -0.14
CA GLY A 121 -3.53 -21.36 0.61
C GLY A 121 -2.62 -22.30 -0.19
N ILE A 122 -2.87 -22.49 -1.49
CA ILE A 122 -2.12 -23.40 -2.36
C ILE A 122 -1.39 -22.62 -3.45
N ALA A 123 -2.09 -21.73 -4.15
CA ALA A 123 -1.53 -20.97 -5.25
C ALA A 123 -0.55 -19.90 -4.77
N ASP A 124 0.46 -19.60 -5.58
CA ASP A 124 1.28 -18.39 -5.43
C ASP A 124 0.49 -17.20 -5.99
N ASP A 125 -0.03 -16.35 -5.11
CA ASP A 125 -0.88 -15.21 -5.44
C ASP A 125 -0.06 -13.93 -5.73
N THR A 126 1.28 -14.00 -5.69
CA THR A 126 2.17 -12.83 -5.76
C THR A 126 1.89 -11.93 -6.98
N GLU A 127 1.87 -12.50 -8.18
CA GLU A 127 1.67 -11.72 -9.41
C GLU A 127 0.25 -11.13 -9.47
N ALA A 128 -0.76 -11.92 -9.08
CA ALA A 128 -2.15 -11.49 -9.10
C ALA A 128 -2.42 -10.35 -8.10
N ILE A 129 -1.82 -10.40 -6.90
CA ILE A 129 -1.91 -9.35 -5.89
C ILE A 129 -1.20 -8.08 -6.37
N ASN A 130 0.03 -8.20 -6.90
CA ASN A 130 0.77 -7.05 -7.43
C ASN A 130 0.02 -6.39 -8.59
N LYS A 131 -0.59 -7.19 -9.46
CA LYS A 131 -1.45 -6.69 -10.53
C LYS A 131 -2.67 -5.94 -9.97
N ALA A 132 -3.33 -6.47 -8.94
CA ALA A 132 -4.46 -5.80 -8.29
C ALA A 132 -4.05 -4.45 -7.70
N ILE A 133 -2.88 -4.36 -7.06
CA ILE A 133 -2.33 -3.11 -6.52
C ILE A 133 -2.06 -2.10 -7.63
N ILE A 134 -1.43 -2.53 -8.74
CA ILE A 134 -1.19 -1.68 -9.92
C ILE A 134 -2.51 -1.17 -10.51
N GLU A 135 -3.51 -2.04 -10.67
CA GLU A 135 -4.81 -1.67 -11.21
C GLU A 135 -5.53 -0.67 -10.29
N MET A 136 -5.56 -0.90 -8.98
CA MET A 136 -6.15 0.02 -8.01
C MET A 136 -5.42 1.38 -7.98
N ASN A 137 -4.08 1.37 -8.05
CA ASN A 137 -3.29 2.60 -8.12
C ASN A 137 -3.61 3.41 -9.39
N LYS A 138 -3.80 2.76 -10.54
CA LYS A 138 -4.22 3.42 -11.80
C LYS A 138 -5.61 4.05 -11.73
N LEU A 139 -6.46 3.60 -10.82
CA LEU A 139 -7.75 4.25 -10.53
C LEU A 139 -7.59 5.49 -9.63
N GLY A 140 -6.36 5.89 -9.29
CA GLY A 140 -6.05 6.94 -8.31
C GLY A 140 -6.01 6.45 -6.86
N GLY A 141 -5.97 5.13 -6.65
CA GLY A 141 -6.03 4.50 -5.33
C GLY A 141 -7.42 4.05 -4.90
N GLY A 142 -7.47 3.38 -3.75
CA GLY A 142 -8.67 2.76 -3.19
C GLY A 142 -8.30 1.64 -2.23
N ILE A 143 -9.28 0.83 -1.84
CA ILE A 143 -9.11 -0.19 -0.80
C ILE A 143 -9.30 -1.58 -1.41
N LEU A 144 -8.25 -2.39 -1.35
CA LEU A 144 -8.28 -3.82 -1.64
C LEU A 144 -8.58 -4.58 -0.35
N ARG A 145 -9.70 -5.29 -0.33
CA ARG A 145 -10.14 -6.10 0.80
C ARG A 145 -9.73 -7.56 0.59
N PHE A 146 -8.97 -8.09 1.52
CA PHE A 146 -8.65 -9.50 1.66
C PHE A 146 -9.74 -10.13 2.53
N THR A 147 -10.64 -10.87 1.88
CA THR A 147 -11.66 -11.67 2.57
C THR A 147 -11.06 -12.97 3.12
N ALA A 148 -11.86 -13.77 3.82
CA ALA A 148 -11.40 -15.02 4.43
C ALA A 148 -10.61 -15.91 3.45
N GLY A 149 -9.42 -16.37 3.84
CA GLY A 149 -8.54 -17.19 3.00
C GLY A 149 -7.06 -17.01 3.33
N THR A 150 -6.22 -17.82 2.68
CA THR A 150 -4.76 -17.77 2.83
C THR A 150 -4.14 -17.37 1.49
N TYR A 151 -3.47 -16.23 1.49
CA TYR A 151 -2.87 -15.61 0.32
C TYR A 151 -1.35 -15.80 0.37
N ASN A 152 -0.84 -16.74 -0.41
CA ASN A 152 0.60 -17.01 -0.42
C ASN A 152 1.32 -15.98 -1.29
N VAL A 153 2.34 -15.33 -0.72
CA VAL A 153 3.06 -14.24 -1.39
C VAL A 153 4.57 -14.37 -1.23
N ARG A 154 5.28 -13.81 -2.20
CA ARG A 154 6.70 -13.50 -2.14
C ARG A 154 6.87 -12.01 -1.84
N THR A 155 7.27 -11.21 -2.82
CA THR A 155 7.37 -9.75 -2.69
C THR A 155 6.11 -9.08 -3.21
N VAL A 156 5.42 -8.36 -2.32
CA VAL A 156 4.27 -7.50 -2.61
C VAL A 156 4.74 -6.06 -2.73
N HIS A 157 4.52 -5.44 -3.89
CA HIS A 157 4.91 -4.06 -4.17
C HIS A 157 3.77 -3.12 -3.79
N LEU A 158 3.99 -2.30 -2.77
CA LEU A 158 3.06 -1.26 -2.34
C LEU A 158 3.12 -0.06 -3.29
N LEU A 159 1.97 0.56 -3.55
CA LEU A 159 1.85 1.77 -4.38
C LEU A 159 0.99 2.82 -3.69
N SER A 160 1.25 4.10 -3.99
CA SER A 160 0.56 5.22 -3.34
C SER A 160 -0.96 5.12 -3.42
N ASN A 161 -1.64 5.55 -2.36
CA ASN A 161 -3.10 5.57 -2.25
C ASN A 161 -3.80 4.20 -2.34
N VAL A 162 -3.06 3.08 -2.30
CA VAL A 162 -3.64 1.74 -2.26
C VAL A 162 -3.58 1.20 -0.85
N TRP A 163 -4.73 0.83 -0.32
CA TRP A 163 -4.85 0.33 1.04
C TRP A 163 -5.21 -1.15 1.01
N LEU A 164 -4.58 -1.94 1.88
CA LEU A 164 -4.84 -3.35 2.07
C LEU A 164 -5.64 -3.51 3.38
N HIS A 165 -6.89 -3.95 3.26
CA HIS A 165 -7.76 -4.25 4.40
C HIS A 165 -7.90 -5.76 4.55
N LEU A 166 -7.44 -6.31 5.66
CA LEU A 166 -7.53 -7.74 5.99
C LEU A 166 -8.70 -8.01 6.93
N ASP A 167 -9.67 -8.80 6.47
CA ASP A 167 -10.70 -9.36 7.35
C ASP A 167 -10.07 -10.27 8.41
N ALA A 168 -10.78 -10.52 9.53
CA ALA A 168 -10.28 -11.35 10.64
C ALA A 168 -9.78 -12.74 10.21
N ASP A 169 -10.44 -13.35 9.22
CA ASP A 169 -10.12 -14.69 8.73
C ASP A 169 -9.18 -14.67 7.51
N ALA A 170 -8.59 -13.53 7.17
CA ALA A 170 -7.63 -13.39 6.09
C ALA A 170 -6.19 -13.56 6.61
N THR A 171 -5.41 -14.43 5.96
CA THR A 171 -3.98 -14.62 6.23
C THR A 171 -3.17 -14.30 4.99
N ILE A 172 -2.24 -13.34 5.06
CA ILE A 172 -1.19 -13.17 4.06
C ILE A 172 0.05 -13.93 4.54
N GLN A 173 0.54 -14.85 3.72
CA GLN A 173 1.52 -15.85 4.11
C GLN A 173 2.75 -15.83 3.20
N GLY A 174 3.94 -15.68 3.78
CA GLY A 174 5.20 -15.71 3.05
C GLY A 174 5.51 -17.08 2.45
N LEU A 175 5.94 -17.11 1.19
CA LEU A 175 6.53 -18.26 0.50
C LEU A 175 8.07 -18.20 0.54
N PRO A 176 8.78 -19.33 0.35
CA PRO A 176 10.23 -19.32 0.26
C PRO A 176 10.72 -18.50 -0.93
N GLY A 177 11.30 -17.33 -0.68
CA GLY A 177 11.94 -16.45 -1.66
C GLY A 177 11.18 -15.16 -1.96
N GLY A 178 11.78 -14.28 -2.75
CA GLY A 178 11.31 -12.92 -3.04
C GLY A 178 12.08 -12.30 -4.19
N ASP A 179 11.88 -11.00 -4.36
CA ASP A 179 12.69 -10.21 -5.28
C ASP A 179 14.18 -10.33 -4.94
N ALA A 180 14.99 -10.42 -5.99
CA ALA A 180 16.43 -10.33 -5.82
C ALA A 180 16.82 -8.93 -5.29
N PRO A 181 17.89 -8.82 -4.49
CA PRO A 181 18.44 -7.54 -4.09
C PRO A 181 18.65 -6.61 -5.29
N GLU A 182 18.30 -5.33 -5.15
CA GLU A 182 18.56 -4.34 -6.18
C GLU A 182 20.06 -4.18 -6.47
N THR A 183 20.38 -3.81 -7.71
CA THR A 183 21.75 -3.43 -8.06
C THR A 183 22.08 -2.07 -7.44
N THR A 184 23.20 -1.99 -6.74
CA THR A 184 23.72 -0.74 -6.17
C THR A 184 25.11 -0.43 -6.73
N TRP A 185 25.56 0.82 -6.63
CA TRP A 185 26.88 1.25 -7.14
C TRP A 185 28.07 0.59 -6.42
N PHE A 186 27.84 -0.04 -5.26
CA PHE A 186 28.81 -0.87 -4.53
C PHE A 186 28.59 -2.38 -4.76
N SER A 187 27.54 -2.77 -5.50
CA SER A 187 27.20 -4.19 -5.75
C SER A 187 28.04 -4.87 -6.83
N ASP A 188 28.79 -4.11 -7.63
CA ASP A 188 29.46 -4.55 -8.86
C ASP A 188 30.84 -5.19 -8.65
N ARG A 189 31.37 -5.19 -7.42
CA ARG A 189 32.59 -5.91 -7.06
C ARG A 189 32.27 -7.00 -6.05
N ALA A 190 32.70 -8.23 -6.32
CA ALA A 190 32.45 -9.42 -5.50
C ALA A 190 32.87 -9.31 -4.01
N TYR A 191 33.63 -8.27 -3.65
CA TYR A 191 34.09 -7.96 -2.29
C TYR A 191 33.44 -6.72 -1.66
N ARG A 192 32.59 -5.97 -2.39
CA ARG A 192 31.94 -4.73 -1.92
C ARG A 192 30.41 -4.80 -1.85
N SER A 193 29.81 -5.84 -2.40
CA SER A 193 28.39 -6.15 -2.21
C SER A 193 28.19 -6.87 -0.88
N GLY A 194 27.14 -6.48 -0.14
CA GLY A 194 26.84 -6.92 1.24
C GLY A 194 27.32 -8.33 1.57
N LEU A 195 28.31 -8.42 2.45
CA LEU A 195 28.73 -9.67 3.05
C LEU A 195 28.03 -9.78 4.41
N SER A 196 27.83 -11.01 4.89
CA SER A 196 27.28 -11.21 6.24
C SER A 196 28.07 -10.37 7.24
N PRO A 197 27.43 -9.66 8.18
CA PRO A 197 28.14 -8.93 9.24
C PRO A 197 29.13 -9.81 10.01
N THR A 198 28.94 -11.13 9.98
CA THR A 198 29.80 -12.15 10.63
C THR A 198 30.84 -12.78 9.72
N ASP A 199 30.90 -12.45 8.43
CA ASP A 199 31.92 -12.98 7.52
C ASP A 199 33.28 -12.33 7.82
N PRO A 200 34.36 -13.09 8.07
CA PRO A 200 35.67 -12.52 8.38
C PRO A 200 36.37 -11.89 7.16
N ARG A 201 36.06 -12.34 5.93
CA ARG A 201 36.70 -11.88 4.69
C ARG A 201 36.62 -10.36 4.47
N PRO A 202 35.45 -9.69 4.63
CA PRO A 202 35.37 -8.25 4.45
C PRO A 202 36.20 -7.45 5.46
N TYR A 203 36.41 -7.95 6.67
CA TYR A 203 37.20 -7.24 7.70
C TYR A 203 38.71 -7.43 7.55
N ALA A 204 39.15 -8.37 6.71
CA ALA A 204 40.56 -8.61 6.43
C ALA A 204 41.15 -7.62 5.40
N ASP A 205 40.31 -6.91 4.65
CA ASP A 205 40.73 -5.88 3.68
C ASP A 205 40.71 -4.48 4.34
N PRO A 206 41.86 -3.82 4.52
CA PRO A 206 41.93 -2.50 5.15
C PRO A 206 41.24 -1.39 4.36
N GLU A 207 41.01 -1.56 3.06
CA GLU A 207 40.31 -0.59 2.20
C GLU A 207 38.78 -0.77 2.23
N ASN A 208 38.28 -1.70 3.04
CA ASN A 208 36.87 -2.09 3.08
C ASN A 208 36.07 -1.36 4.19
N TYR A 209 36.25 -0.04 4.31
CA TYR A 209 35.58 0.78 5.32
C TYR A 209 34.10 1.11 4.99
N LEU A 210 33.69 0.98 3.72
CA LEU A 210 32.33 1.32 3.25
C LEU A 210 31.31 0.18 3.37
N THR A 211 31.72 -1.04 3.70
CA THR A 211 30.87 -2.24 3.59
C THR A 211 30.51 -2.88 4.93
N LYS A 212 30.74 -2.18 6.04
CA LYS A 212 30.38 -2.63 7.40
C LYS A 212 28.90 -2.43 7.71
N GLN A 213 28.03 -2.46 6.70
CA GLN A 213 26.59 -2.26 6.84
C GLN A 213 25.87 -3.60 6.80
N ASP A 214 24.83 -3.73 7.61
CA ASP A 214 23.92 -4.86 7.51
C ASP A 214 23.27 -4.87 6.12
N VAL A 215 23.12 -6.06 5.56
CA VAL A 215 22.49 -6.33 4.27
C VAL A 215 21.05 -5.85 4.28
N GLY A 216 20.35 -5.99 5.41
CA GLY A 216 18.99 -5.50 5.60
C GLY A 216 18.87 -4.00 5.36
N HIS A 217 19.90 -3.22 5.73
CA HIS A 217 19.97 -1.76 5.51
C HIS A 217 20.50 -1.37 4.12
N THR A 218 20.94 -2.34 3.34
CA THR A 218 21.59 -2.13 2.05
C THR A 218 20.62 -2.34 0.90
N PHE A 219 19.83 -3.41 0.97
CA PHE A 219 18.87 -3.80 -0.05
C PHE A 219 17.47 -3.76 0.53
N PHE A 220 16.57 -3.10 -0.18
CA PHE A 220 15.21 -2.83 0.27
C PHE A 220 14.19 -3.71 -0.45
N ARG A 221 14.46 -4.15 -1.68
CA ARG A 221 13.48 -4.88 -2.51
C ARG A 221 13.29 -6.33 -2.09
N ASN A 222 14.31 -6.95 -1.50
CA ASN A 222 14.26 -8.30 -0.94
C ASN A 222 13.46 -8.32 0.38
N ALA A 223 12.16 -8.06 0.28
CA ALA A 223 11.22 -8.01 1.39
C ALA A 223 9.88 -8.65 1.00
N MET A 224 9.08 -9.04 1.99
CA MET A 224 7.72 -9.54 1.76
C MET A 224 6.79 -8.43 1.29
N PHE A 225 6.91 -7.23 1.86
CA PHE A 225 6.24 -6.01 1.42
C PHE A 225 7.28 -4.93 1.19
N PHE A 226 7.25 -4.32 0.01
CA PHE A 226 8.21 -3.29 -0.39
C PHE A 226 7.50 -2.03 -0.90
N GLY A 227 7.97 -0.87 -0.43
CA GLY A 227 7.56 0.44 -0.93
C GLY A 227 8.75 1.38 -1.10
N GLU A 228 8.80 2.10 -2.22
CA GLU A 228 9.80 3.14 -2.47
C GLU A 228 9.15 4.39 -3.06
N ARG A 229 9.29 5.54 -2.41
CA ARG A 229 8.72 6.84 -2.85
C ARG A 229 7.20 6.82 -3.01
N ILE A 230 6.51 6.14 -2.08
CA ILE A 230 5.05 6.04 -2.06
C ILE A 230 4.43 6.83 -0.92
N ASP A 231 3.17 7.22 -1.08
CA ASP A 231 2.41 8.02 -0.13
C ASP A 231 1.04 7.39 0.18
N ASN A 232 0.55 7.56 1.41
CA ASN A 232 -0.82 7.24 1.81
C ASN A 232 -1.16 5.75 1.58
N VAL A 233 -0.41 4.87 2.23
CA VAL A 233 -0.58 3.41 2.17
C VAL A 233 -0.94 2.87 3.54
N LYS A 234 -1.87 1.92 3.57
CA LYS A 234 -2.35 1.30 4.80
C LYS A 234 -2.39 -0.20 4.66
N ILE A 235 -1.95 -0.91 5.68
CA ILE A 235 -2.06 -2.36 5.81
C ILE A 235 -2.76 -2.60 7.14
N VAL A 236 -4.08 -2.75 7.10
CA VAL A 236 -4.93 -2.65 8.28
C VAL A 236 -5.94 -3.78 8.37
N GLY A 237 -6.46 -4.03 9.56
CA GLY A 237 -7.54 -4.98 9.81
C GLY A 237 -7.20 -5.98 10.91
N MET A 238 -8.00 -7.03 11.05
CA MET A 238 -7.89 -8.00 12.14
C MET A 238 -7.29 -9.34 11.69
N GLY A 239 -6.83 -9.40 10.45
CA GLY A 239 -6.26 -10.61 9.88
C GLY A 239 -4.87 -10.93 10.40
N ARG A 240 -4.17 -11.82 9.68
CA ARG A 240 -2.82 -12.26 10.01
C ARG A 240 -1.85 -12.02 8.86
N ILE A 241 -0.65 -11.54 9.19
CA ILE A 241 0.48 -11.46 8.27
C ILE A 241 1.61 -12.31 8.87
N THR A 242 2.05 -13.32 8.15
CA THR A 242 3.09 -14.24 8.64
C THR A 242 4.15 -14.50 7.58
N GLY A 243 5.42 -14.51 8.00
CA GLY A 243 6.49 -15.00 7.13
C GLY A 243 6.49 -16.52 6.98
N ASN A 244 5.71 -17.26 7.80
CA ASN A 244 5.55 -18.71 7.72
C ASN A 244 6.88 -19.49 7.62
N GLY A 245 7.87 -19.03 8.40
CA GLY A 245 9.20 -19.61 8.47
C GLY A 245 10.07 -19.38 7.22
N ASN A 246 9.57 -18.64 6.24
CA ASN A 246 10.23 -18.48 4.93
C ASN A 246 11.07 -17.22 4.81
N LEU A 247 10.91 -16.25 5.71
CA LEU A 247 11.77 -15.09 5.79
C LEU A 247 13.05 -15.44 6.54
N VAL A 248 14.19 -14.99 5.99
CA VAL A 248 15.51 -15.32 6.52
C VAL A 248 15.74 -14.57 7.83
N THR A 249 16.19 -15.30 8.85
CA THR A 249 16.50 -14.77 10.19
C THR A 249 18.00 -14.72 10.49
N SER A 250 18.84 -15.24 9.59
CA SER A 250 20.29 -15.35 9.81
C SER A 250 21.04 -14.12 9.31
N ASP A 251 22.06 -13.69 10.07
CA ASP A 251 23.07 -12.72 9.64
C ASP A 251 23.81 -13.14 8.35
N LYS A 252 23.73 -14.42 7.97
CA LYS A 252 24.38 -14.99 6.77
C LYS A 252 23.51 -14.95 5.52
N VAL A 253 22.47 -14.12 5.49
CA VAL A 253 21.49 -14.02 4.38
C VAL A 253 22.15 -13.93 2.99
N MET A 254 23.28 -13.24 2.85
CA MET A 254 23.98 -13.08 1.56
C MET A 254 24.66 -14.35 1.02
N ASN A 255 24.77 -15.40 1.84
CA ASN A 255 25.24 -16.71 1.38
C ASN A 255 24.16 -17.46 0.60
N ASN A 256 22.90 -17.04 0.70
CA ASN A 256 21.81 -17.62 -0.07
C ASN A 256 21.85 -17.15 -1.54
N ALA A 257 21.19 -17.92 -2.40
CA ALA A 257 20.88 -17.47 -3.76
C ALA A 257 20.09 -16.14 -3.71
N PRO A 258 20.28 -15.21 -4.66
CA PRO A 258 19.72 -13.85 -4.59
C PRO A 258 18.22 -13.78 -4.26
N GLU A 259 17.41 -14.64 -4.86
CA GLU A 259 15.96 -14.74 -4.66
C GLU A 259 15.55 -15.31 -3.29
N LYS A 260 16.51 -15.81 -2.50
CA LYS A 260 16.30 -16.36 -1.15
C LYS A 260 16.94 -15.50 -0.06
N ARG A 261 17.07 -14.20 -0.33
CA ARG A 261 17.65 -13.22 0.59
C ARG A 261 16.60 -12.34 1.26
N CYS A 262 15.32 -12.72 1.17
CA CYS A 262 14.22 -11.98 1.77
C CYS A 262 14.27 -12.12 3.31
N ASP A 263 14.78 -11.11 4.01
CA ASP A 263 15.00 -11.06 5.46
C ASP A 263 14.13 -10.01 6.17
N LYS A 264 13.32 -9.27 5.40
CA LYS A 264 12.45 -8.20 5.86
C LYS A 264 10.98 -8.54 5.59
N MET A 265 10.11 -8.33 6.57
CA MET A 265 8.66 -8.37 6.30
C MET A 265 8.21 -7.07 5.63
N PHE A 266 8.43 -5.90 6.26
CA PHE A 266 8.10 -4.60 5.67
C PHE A 266 9.38 -3.79 5.41
N SER A 267 9.55 -3.31 4.18
CA SER A 267 10.68 -2.48 3.76
C SER A 267 10.18 -1.21 3.07
N LEU A 268 10.40 -0.06 3.72
CA LEU A 268 9.83 1.24 3.32
C LEU A 268 10.92 2.27 3.11
N LYS A 269 11.11 2.72 1.87
CA LYS A 269 12.16 3.67 1.50
C LYS A 269 11.57 4.97 0.98
N LEU A 270 11.88 6.09 1.60
CA LEU A 270 11.42 7.42 1.16
C LEU A 270 9.89 7.54 1.04
N CYS A 271 9.15 6.89 1.94
CA CYS A 271 7.68 6.87 1.89
C CYS A 271 7.07 7.95 2.80
N THR A 272 5.78 8.24 2.64
CA THR A 272 5.02 9.14 3.53
C THR A 272 3.66 8.54 3.89
N ASN A 273 3.17 8.83 5.10
CA ASN A 273 1.80 8.48 5.54
C ASN A 273 1.49 6.96 5.44
N ILE A 274 2.25 6.16 6.19
CA ILE A 274 2.13 4.70 6.24
C ILE A 274 1.45 4.26 7.52
N GLU A 275 0.42 3.42 7.42
CA GLU A 275 -0.26 2.81 8.57
C GLU A 275 -0.15 1.28 8.51
N ILE A 276 0.22 0.66 9.62
CA ILE A 276 0.22 -0.80 9.80
C ILE A 276 -0.44 -1.09 11.14
N GLY A 277 -1.64 -1.66 11.14
CA GLY A 277 -2.34 -1.82 12.41
C GLY A 277 -3.72 -2.45 12.40
N GLY A 278 -4.19 -2.78 13.61
CA GLY A 278 -5.55 -3.22 13.86
C GLY A 278 -6.57 -2.10 13.82
N TRP A 279 -7.73 -2.31 14.45
CA TRP A 279 -8.68 -1.23 14.69
C TRP A 279 -8.21 -0.36 15.85
N ALA A 280 -8.08 0.94 15.55
CA ALA A 280 -7.75 1.97 16.52
C ALA A 280 -8.74 2.01 17.69
N MET A 281 -8.28 1.59 18.86
CA MET A 281 -9.07 1.58 20.10
C MET A 281 -9.01 2.90 20.87
N GLY A 282 -8.02 3.75 20.58
CA GLY A 282 -7.79 5.00 21.32
C GLY A 282 -7.41 4.76 22.79
N LYS A 283 -6.81 3.60 23.08
CA LYS A 283 -6.34 3.20 24.41
C LYS A 283 -4.84 2.92 24.38
N ASP A 284 -4.20 3.10 25.52
CA ASP A 284 -2.79 2.73 25.67
C ASP A 284 -2.64 1.21 25.66
N MET A 285 -1.73 0.74 24.80
CA MET A 285 -1.35 -0.67 24.72
C MET A 285 -0.10 -0.91 25.56
N TRP A 286 -0.14 -1.96 26.36
CA TRP A 286 0.93 -2.41 27.25
C TRP A 286 1.24 -3.89 26.96
N TYR A 287 2.31 -4.39 27.56
CA TYR A 287 2.74 -5.77 27.40
C TYR A 287 2.93 -6.45 28.75
N ASP A 288 2.41 -7.67 28.89
CA ASP A 288 2.52 -8.47 30.10
C ASP A 288 3.61 -9.54 29.95
N PRO A 289 4.79 -9.38 30.59
CA PRO A 289 5.90 -10.31 30.42
C PRO A 289 5.67 -11.66 31.09
N GLN A 290 4.68 -11.81 31.98
CA GLN A 290 4.37 -13.09 32.61
C GLN A 290 3.48 -13.95 31.72
N LYS A 291 2.62 -13.31 30.92
CA LYS A 291 1.71 -13.98 29.99
C LYS A 291 2.21 -14.01 28.55
N ASP A 292 3.21 -13.19 28.22
CA ASP A 292 3.74 -13.03 26.85
C ASP A 292 2.67 -12.54 25.85
N GLU A 293 1.83 -11.59 26.29
CA GLU A 293 0.75 -11.03 25.47
C GLU A 293 0.54 -9.53 25.73
N PRO A 294 0.09 -8.78 24.71
CA PRO A 294 -0.30 -7.38 24.87
C PRO A 294 -1.65 -7.26 25.59
N TYR A 295 -1.90 -6.10 26.20
CA TYR A 295 -3.18 -5.74 26.79
C TYR A 295 -3.43 -4.24 26.70
N TYR A 296 -4.70 -3.85 26.74
CA TYR A 296 -5.11 -2.46 26.93
C TYR A 296 -5.40 -2.16 28.40
N ILE A 297 -5.24 -0.91 28.79
CA ILE A 297 -5.73 -0.42 30.08
C ILE A 297 -7.10 0.22 29.88
N ASP A 298 -8.14 -0.32 30.54
CA ASP A 298 -9.48 0.24 30.55
C ASP A 298 -9.57 1.48 31.45
N THR A 299 -10.66 2.25 31.36
CA THR A 299 -10.82 3.52 32.10
C THR A 299 -10.86 3.35 33.61
N ASP A 300 -11.16 2.15 34.10
CA ASP A 300 -11.14 1.77 35.52
C ASP A 300 -9.79 1.16 35.96
N GLY A 301 -8.78 1.17 35.08
CA GLY A 301 -7.45 0.62 35.32
C GLY A 301 -7.34 -0.90 35.16
N GLN A 302 -8.41 -1.59 34.72
CA GLN A 302 -8.36 -3.02 34.47
C GLN A 302 -7.52 -3.34 33.22
N LYS A 303 -6.82 -4.48 33.27
CA LYS A 303 -6.11 -5.02 32.11
C LYS A 303 -7.09 -5.77 31.21
N ASN A 304 -7.20 -5.36 29.96
CA ASN A 304 -8.03 -6.00 28.95
C ASN A 304 -7.15 -6.70 27.91
N TYR A 305 -7.25 -8.03 27.87
CA TYR A 305 -6.48 -8.90 26.97
C TYR A 305 -7.25 -9.30 25.70
N ASP A 306 -8.35 -8.60 25.38
CA ASP A 306 -9.03 -8.78 24.09
C ASP A 306 -8.13 -8.28 22.96
N VAL A 307 -7.76 -9.20 22.07
CA VAL A 307 -6.91 -8.95 20.90
C VAL A 307 -7.71 -9.03 19.60
N SER A 308 -9.03 -9.15 19.66
CA SER A 308 -9.89 -9.30 18.47
C SER A 308 -9.83 -8.11 17.52
N ASN A 309 -9.42 -6.93 18.01
CA ASN A 309 -9.21 -5.74 17.21
C ASN A 309 -7.82 -5.65 16.59
N MET A 310 -6.87 -6.51 16.98
CA MET A 310 -5.47 -6.37 16.60
C MET A 310 -5.15 -7.01 15.25
N LEU A 311 -4.22 -6.41 14.51
CA LEU A 311 -3.57 -7.06 13.37
C LEU A 311 -2.49 -8.01 13.88
N HIS A 312 -2.56 -9.29 13.55
CA HIS A 312 -1.57 -10.27 13.98
C HIS A 312 -0.39 -10.32 13.01
N ILE A 313 0.83 -10.21 13.53
CA ILE A 313 2.06 -10.22 12.73
C ILE A 313 3.06 -11.20 13.36
N ASP A 314 3.54 -12.20 12.63
CA ASP A 314 4.51 -13.16 13.17
C ASP A 314 5.53 -13.65 12.12
N GLN A 315 6.63 -14.25 12.61
CA GLN A 315 7.68 -14.83 11.77
C GLN A 315 8.24 -13.85 10.73
N GLY A 316 8.48 -12.59 11.13
CA GLY A 316 8.83 -11.49 10.22
C GLY A 316 10.25 -11.46 9.65
N GLY A 317 11.03 -12.54 9.81
CA GLY A 317 12.42 -12.59 9.39
C GLY A 317 13.36 -11.89 10.37
N HIS A 318 14.53 -11.46 9.87
CA HIS A 318 15.50 -10.68 10.63
C HIS A 318 14.91 -9.32 11.05
N PHE A 319 14.20 -8.64 10.14
CA PHE A 319 13.58 -7.35 10.39
C PHE A 319 12.08 -7.39 10.09
N VAL A 320 11.25 -7.18 11.11
CA VAL A 320 9.81 -7.06 10.87
C VAL A 320 9.50 -5.79 10.09
N LEU A 321 10.08 -4.65 10.49
CA LEU A 321 9.91 -3.37 9.80
C LEU A 321 11.26 -2.67 9.67
N LEU A 322 11.61 -2.32 8.44
CA LEU A 322 12.76 -1.50 8.10
C LEU A 322 12.29 -0.29 7.30
N ALA A 323 12.61 0.91 7.78
CA ALA A 323 12.21 2.15 7.13
C ALA A 323 13.35 3.17 7.09
N THR A 324 13.59 3.76 5.92
CA THR A 324 14.67 4.72 5.70
C THR A 324 14.16 5.95 4.96
N GLY A 325 14.35 7.13 5.57
CA GLY A 325 13.88 8.40 5.01
C GLY A 325 12.36 8.47 4.82
N THR A 326 11.62 7.66 5.59
CA THR A 326 10.17 7.57 5.56
C THR A 326 9.59 8.43 6.69
N ASP A 327 8.59 9.24 6.38
CA ASP A 327 7.91 10.13 7.33
C ASP A 327 6.46 9.69 7.56
N GLY A 328 5.93 9.91 8.77
CA GLY A 328 4.56 9.54 9.13
C GLY A 328 4.29 8.03 9.09
N ILE A 329 5.08 7.24 9.83
CA ILE A 329 4.79 5.81 10.07
C ILE A 329 3.96 5.67 11.35
N HIS A 330 2.78 5.07 11.23
CA HIS A 330 1.87 4.78 12.33
C HIS A 330 1.69 3.27 12.45
N VAL A 331 2.33 2.66 13.46
CA VAL A 331 2.12 1.26 13.82
C VAL A 331 1.32 1.20 15.11
N HIS A 332 0.17 0.52 15.12
CA HIS A 332 -0.74 0.51 16.26
C HIS A 332 -1.61 -0.74 16.29
N ASP A 333 -2.09 -1.13 17.48
CA ASP A 333 -3.02 -2.25 17.66
C ASP A 333 -2.54 -3.52 16.91
N THR A 334 -1.25 -3.84 17.05
CA THR A 334 -0.66 -5.05 16.47
C THR A 334 -0.30 -6.05 17.57
N TYR A 335 -0.48 -7.34 17.29
CA TYR A 335 0.09 -8.40 18.12
C TYR A 335 1.24 -9.04 17.35
N PHE A 336 2.47 -8.71 17.75
CA PHE A 336 3.67 -9.38 17.25
C PHE A 336 3.89 -10.75 17.91
N ALA A 337 4.27 -11.73 17.09
CA ALA A 337 4.75 -13.06 17.50
C ALA A 337 3.74 -13.97 18.24
N LYS A 338 2.43 -13.67 18.19
CA LYS A 338 1.36 -14.52 18.78
C LYS A 338 1.43 -16.00 18.40
N HIS A 339 1.81 -16.29 17.16
CA HIS A 339 1.87 -17.63 16.58
C HIS A 339 3.30 -18.05 16.22
N ASN A 340 4.30 -17.49 16.90
CA ASN A 340 5.72 -17.70 16.61
C ASN A 340 6.25 -19.02 17.22
N THR A 341 5.70 -20.15 16.75
CA THR A 341 6.13 -21.51 17.11
C THR A 341 7.16 -22.07 16.17
#